data_AF-A0A9Q0IHH6-F1
#
_entry.id   AF-A0A9Q0IHH6-F1
#
_cell.length_a   1.000
_cell.length_b   1.000
_cell.length_c   1.000
_cell.angle_alpha   90.00
_cell.angle_beta   90.00
_cell.angle_gamma   90.00
#
_symmetry.space_group_name_H-M   'P 1'
#
loop_
_entity.id
_entity.type
_entity.pdbx_description
1 polymer ?
#
loop_
_entity_poly.entity_id
_entity_poly.type
_entity_poly.pdbx_seq_one_letter_code
_entity_poly.pdbx_strand_id
1 'polypeptide(L)'
;MSGQFTTAELRAAIGNLRQGKSPGHDNIHPEFVTHQSETTSAWLCSFFSSCFQRSKLPKTWRRTAVIALLKPGKTAEDPKAYRPISLLCVPFKILERMILSRIEPVVDPQLPREQAGFRRGRSTVDQVTLLTQDIEDSFQAKEKVGVVLLDLTAAYDTVWHRGLHLKLLRTIPDRHMMKFIMEMLSNRSFILRTSDGQRSRLRRLRNGVPQGSVLSPLLFNIYIHDLPETTSRQYGYADDLAIMLRRTTWSAVEQGLNQDMGILAAYLRKCRLQLSTGKTVSAAYHLCNREAKRELSVSVDNKRHGAPTSPQVPRCSAGQDTVLQTAP
;
A
#
# COMPACT_ATOMS: atom_id res chain seq x y z
N MET A 1 15.32 6.69 -19.22
CA MET A 1 15.39 6.52 -17.74
C MET A 1 16.82 6.40 -17.21
N SER A 2 17.80 6.07 -18.07
CA SER A 2 19.17 5.70 -17.68
C SER A 2 20.17 6.86 -17.63
N GLY A 3 19.73 8.09 -17.90
CA GLY A 3 20.60 9.28 -17.88
C GLY A 3 21.08 9.63 -16.47
N GLN A 4 22.05 10.53 -16.37
CA GLN A 4 22.42 11.13 -15.09
C GLN A 4 21.24 11.87 -14.48
N PHE A 5 21.23 12.00 -13.15
CA PHE A 5 20.26 12.85 -12.49
C PHE A 5 20.58 14.31 -12.73
N THR A 6 19.53 15.11 -12.85
CA THR A 6 19.63 16.57 -12.98
C THR A 6 19.40 17.26 -11.64
N THR A 7 19.93 18.47 -11.50
CA THR A 7 19.68 19.31 -10.32
C THR A 7 18.20 19.69 -10.20
N ALA A 8 17.48 19.77 -11.31
CA ALA A 8 16.02 19.98 -11.32
C ALA A 8 15.27 18.81 -10.68
N GLU A 9 15.60 17.56 -11.06
CA GLU A 9 15.04 16.36 -10.41
C GLU A 9 15.35 16.33 -8.92
N LEU A 10 16.59 16.70 -8.54
CA LEU A 10 17.00 16.73 -7.14
C LEU A 10 16.20 17.78 -6.35
N ARG A 11 16.08 19.01 -6.87
CA ARG A 11 15.30 20.09 -6.22
C ARG A 11 13.82 19.71 -6.09
N ALA A 12 13.23 19.12 -7.13
CA ALA A 12 11.86 18.60 -7.07
C ALA A 12 11.71 17.53 -5.97
N ALA A 13 12.68 16.61 -5.85
CA ALA A 13 12.67 15.59 -4.81
C ALA A 13 12.83 16.17 -3.40
N ILE A 14 13.71 17.16 -3.21
CA ILE A 14 13.91 17.86 -1.93
C ILE A 14 12.67 18.66 -1.54
N GLY A 15 12.01 19.33 -2.49
CA GLY A 15 10.77 20.08 -2.24
C GLY A 15 9.61 19.22 -1.72
N ASN A 16 9.67 17.90 -1.91
CA ASN A 16 8.70 16.93 -1.39
C ASN A 16 9.05 16.39 0.01
N LEU A 17 10.14 16.83 0.63
CA LEU A 17 10.48 16.45 1.99
C LEU A 17 9.57 17.15 2.98
N ARG A 18 8.96 16.36 3.87
CA ARG A 18 8.20 16.90 5.00
C ARG A 18 9.17 17.27 6.13
N GLN A 19 9.10 18.51 6.59
CA GLN A 19 9.83 18.99 7.76
C GLN A 19 9.25 18.39 9.05
N GLY A 20 10.02 18.46 10.14
CA GLY A 20 9.67 17.93 11.46
C GLY A 20 9.59 16.40 11.52
N LYS A 21 10.18 15.69 10.56
CA LYS A 21 10.18 14.22 10.51
C LYS A 21 11.47 13.65 11.09
N SER A 22 11.33 12.51 11.76
CA SER A 22 12.45 11.81 12.37
C SER A 22 13.49 11.37 11.32
N PRO A 23 14.79 11.49 11.63
CA PRO A 23 15.86 11.11 10.73
C PRO A 23 16.03 9.59 10.70
N GLY A 24 16.90 9.13 9.80
CA GLY A 24 17.40 7.75 9.80
C GLY A 24 18.38 7.49 10.94
N HIS A 25 19.11 6.39 10.85
CA HIS A 25 20.16 6.06 11.84
C HIS A 25 21.37 6.99 11.79
N ASP A 26 21.50 7.78 10.71
CA ASP A 26 22.54 8.78 10.48
C ASP A 26 22.25 10.13 11.17
N ASN A 27 21.06 10.29 11.77
CA ASN A 27 20.60 11.53 12.41
C ASN A 27 20.60 12.76 11.48
N ILE A 28 20.58 12.56 10.17
CA ILE A 28 20.41 13.65 9.20
C ILE A 28 18.92 13.93 9.06
N HIS A 29 18.51 15.07 9.60
CA HIS A 29 17.15 15.60 9.52
C HIS A 29 16.84 16.20 8.14
N PRO A 30 15.56 16.20 7.70
CA PRO A 30 15.13 16.82 6.44
C PRO A 30 15.60 18.27 6.27
N GLU A 31 15.57 19.05 7.35
CA GLU A 31 15.90 20.46 7.41
C GLU A 31 17.32 20.74 6.91
N PHE A 32 18.28 19.86 7.23
CA PHE A 32 19.67 20.01 6.79
C PHE A 32 19.82 19.95 5.26
N VAL A 33 18.96 19.21 4.59
CA VAL A 33 19.02 19.06 3.12
C VAL A 33 18.17 20.10 2.42
N THR A 34 17.09 20.58 3.07
CA THR A 34 16.23 21.64 2.52
C THR A 34 16.96 22.99 2.42
N HIS A 35 17.86 23.30 3.36
CA HIS A 35 18.60 24.56 3.39
C HIS A 35 20.05 24.47 2.89
N GLN A 36 20.35 23.49 2.02
CA GLN A 36 21.69 23.30 1.49
C GLN A 36 22.12 24.41 0.51
N SER A 37 23.44 24.57 0.31
CA SER A 37 23.99 25.42 -0.74
C SER A 37 23.89 24.78 -2.12
N GLU A 38 24.06 25.58 -3.17
CA GLU A 38 24.09 25.09 -4.56
C GLU A 38 25.27 24.14 -4.82
N THR A 39 26.42 24.37 -4.16
CA THR A 39 27.58 23.48 -4.23
C THR A 39 27.24 22.09 -3.67
N THR A 40 26.57 22.03 -2.51
CA THR A 40 26.13 20.76 -1.93
C THR A 40 25.08 20.07 -2.81
N SER A 41 24.19 20.85 -3.43
CA SER A 41 23.19 20.34 -4.38
C SER A 41 23.85 19.68 -5.60
N ALA A 42 24.83 20.35 -6.21
CA ALA A 42 25.59 19.82 -7.32
C ALA A 42 26.34 18.53 -6.94
N TRP A 43 26.96 18.53 -5.74
CA TRP A 43 27.64 17.34 -5.21
C TRP A 43 26.68 16.17 -5.00
N LEU A 44 25.53 16.38 -4.34
CA LEU A 44 24.51 15.35 -4.12
C LEU A 44 23.98 14.78 -5.44
N CYS A 45 23.75 15.65 -6.43
CA CYS A 45 23.28 15.24 -7.74
C CYS A 45 24.29 14.33 -8.46
N SER A 46 25.58 14.72 -8.43
CA SER A 46 26.68 13.91 -8.96
C SER A 46 26.82 12.58 -8.20
N PHE A 47 26.71 12.62 -6.87
CA PHE A 47 26.78 11.45 -6.01
C PHE A 47 25.65 10.44 -6.29
N PHE A 48 24.40 10.91 -6.39
CA PHE A 48 23.27 10.05 -6.75
C PHE A 48 23.41 9.49 -8.17
N SER A 49 23.91 10.28 -9.12
CA SER A 49 24.18 9.83 -10.48
C SER A 49 25.22 8.71 -10.51
N SER A 50 26.30 8.86 -9.73
CA SER A 50 27.34 7.84 -9.57
C SER A 50 26.79 6.57 -8.93
N CYS A 51 25.97 6.68 -7.88
CA CYS A 51 25.30 5.54 -7.25
C CYS A 51 24.44 4.77 -8.25
N PHE A 52 23.63 5.50 -9.03
CA PHE A 52 22.76 4.95 -10.06
C PHE A 52 23.57 4.24 -11.14
N GLN A 53 24.49 4.95 -11.81
CA GLN A 53 25.33 4.40 -12.88
C GLN A 53 26.07 3.14 -12.46
N ARG A 54 26.69 3.14 -11.28
CA ARG A 54 27.46 2.00 -10.76
C ARG A 54 26.58 0.90 -10.18
N SER A 55 25.28 1.14 -10.06
CA SER A 55 24.31 0.30 -9.33
C SER A 55 24.83 -0.09 -7.94
N LYS A 56 25.30 0.88 -7.17
CA LYS A 56 25.85 0.67 -5.82
C LYS A 56 25.37 1.77 -4.88
N LEU A 57 25.02 1.39 -3.66
CA LEU A 57 24.60 2.30 -2.61
C LEU A 57 25.60 2.29 -1.45
N PRO A 58 25.68 3.38 -0.67
CA PRO A 58 26.33 3.39 0.62
C PRO A 58 25.84 2.24 1.50
N LYS A 59 26.77 1.46 2.05
CA LYS A 59 26.45 0.34 2.95
C LYS A 59 25.64 0.82 4.17
N THR A 60 25.87 2.05 4.61
CA THR A 60 25.13 2.68 5.72
C THR A 60 23.63 2.77 5.43
N TRP A 61 23.20 3.05 4.20
CA TRP A 61 21.77 3.16 3.86
C TRP A 61 21.03 1.82 3.86
N ARG A 62 21.77 0.70 3.85
CA ARG A 62 21.18 -0.65 3.99
C ARG A 62 20.76 -0.95 5.43
N ARG A 63 21.21 -0.17 6.40
CA ARG A 63 20.79 -0.26 7.81
C ARG A 63 19.63 0.71 8.05
N THR A 64 18.59 0.25 8.72
CA THR A 64 17.40 1.05 9.01
C THR A 64 17.03 0.94 10.48
N ALA A 65 16.59 2.03 11.10
CA ALA A 65 15.95 1.97 12.40
C ALA A 65 14.45 1.75 12.19
N VAL A 66 13.89 0.73 12.83
CA VAL A 66 12.45 0.47 12.82
C VAL A 66 11.88 0.92 14.16
N ILE A 67 10.83 1.72 14.13
CA ILE A 67 10.03 2.06 15.32
C ILE A 67 8.70 1.32 15.23
N ALA A 68 8.16 0.88 16.37
CA ALA A 68 6.88 0.21 16.44
C ALA A 68 5.81 1.19 16.93
N LEU A 69 4.84 1.53 16.07
CA LEU A 69 3.71 2.38 16.44
C LEU A 69 2.50 1.54 16.83
N LEU A 70 1.99 1.72 18.03
CA LEU A 70 0.80 1.02 18.49
C LEU A 70 -0.43 1.46 17.65
N LYS A 71 -1.22 0.50 17.19
CA LYS A 71 -2.50 0.78 16.52
C LYS A 71 -3.47 1.42 17.52
N PRO A 72 -4.22 2.47 17.14
CA PRO A 72 -5.22 3.08 18.01
C PRO A 72 -6.20 2.04 18.57
N GLY A 73 -6.47 2.11 19.88
CA GLY A 73 -7.44 1.23 20.56
C GLY A 73 -7.05 -0.23 20.71
N LYS A 74 -5.76 -0.59 20.50
CA LYS A 74 -5.25 -1.96 20.71
C LYS A 74 -4.36 -2.04 21.95
N THR A 75 -4.27 -3.23 22.54
CA THR A 75 -3.42 -3.49 23.71
C THR A 75 -1.93 -3.47 23.31
N ALA A 76 -1.11 -2.89 24.19
CA ALA A 76 0.35 -2.86 24.05
C ALA A 76 1.00 -4.25 24.25
N GLU A 77 0.28 -5.21 24.83
CA GLU A 77 0.79 -6.56 25.09
C GLU A 77 0.81 -7.46 23.85
N ASP A 78 0.03 -7.12 22.81
CA ASP A 78 -0.01 -7.87 21.56
C ASP A 78 1.01 -7.31 20.55
N PRO A 79 2.07 -8.05 20.18
CA PRO A 79 3.01 -7.59 19.16
C PRO A 79 2.36 -7.30 17.80
N LYS A 80 1.24 -7.96 17.46
CA LYS A 80 0.50 -7.73 16.21
C LYS A 80 -0.27 -6.40 16.22
N ALA A 81 -0.43 -5.78 17.38
CA ALA A 81 -1.01 -4.45 17.53
C ALA A 81 -0.09 -3.34 17.03
N TYR A 82 1.19 -3.62 16.77
CA TYR A 82 2.14 -2.60 16.34
C TYR A 82 2.30 -2.55 14.81
N ARG A 83 2.59 -1.35 14.28
CA ARG A 83 3.02 -1.09 12.91
C ARG A 83 4.51 -0.79 12.89
N PRO A 84 5.34 -1.59 12.20
CA PRO A 84 6.76 -1.31 12.09
C PRO A 84 7.01 -0.21 11.04
N ILE A 85 7.49 0.97 11.46
CA ILE A 85 7.85 2.06 10.55
C ILE A 85 9.36 2.12 10.38
N SER A 86 9.82 2.05 9.14
CA SER A 86 11.21 2.16 8.74
C SER A 86 11.66 3.62 8.63
N LEU A 87 12.54 4.04 9.53
CA LEU A 87 13.21 5.33 9.49
C LEU A 87 14.44 5.26 8.57
N LEU A 88 14.23 5.59 7.31
CA LEU A 88 15.27 5.64 6.29
C LEU A 88 16.06 6.96 6.37
N CYS A 89 17.35 6.88 6.03
CA CYS A 89 18.21 8.03 5.80
C CYS A 89 17.56 9.01 4.82
N VAL A 90 17.58 10.31 5.14
CA VAL A 90 16.96 11.35 4.30
C VAL A 90 17.54 11.36 2.88
N PRO A 91 18.88 11.31 2.67
CA PRO A 91 19.44 11.22 1.32
C PRO A 91 18.94 10.01 0.52
N PHE A 92 18.72 8.88 1.20
CA PHE A 92 18.17 7.68 0.55
C PHE A 92 16.72 7.89 0.11
N LYS A 93 15.89 8.56 0.91
CA LYS A 93 14.50 8.91 0.53
C LYS A 93 14.45 9.87 -0.65
N ILE A 94 15.39 10.80 -0.75
CA ILE A 94 15.51 11.72 -1.90
C ILE A 94 15.82 10.92 -3.16
N LEU A 95 16.79 10.02 -3.10
CA LEU A 95 17.11 9.13 -4.22
C LEU A 95 15.91 8.26 -4.61
N GLU A 96 15.20 7.66 -3.64
CA GLU A 96 13.95 6.91 -3.90
C GLU A 96 12.92 7.77 -4.64
N ARG A 97 12.77 9.05 -4.27
CA ARG A 97 11.86 9.99 -4.93
C ARG A 97 12.27 10.27 -6.38
N MET A 98 13.56 10.49 -6.62
CA MET A 98 14.06 10.74 -7.98
C MET A 98 13.86 9.51 -8.89
N ILE A 99 14.08 8.31 -8.34
CA ILE A 99 13.77 7.06 -9.03
C ILE A 99 12.27 6.95 -9.31
N LEU A 100 11.43 7.21 -8.31
CA LEU A 100 9.97 7.19 -8.45
C LEU A 100 9.49 8.08 -9.59
N SER A 101 9.96 9.34 -9.62
CA SER A 101 9.60 10.31 -10.68
C SER A 101 9.98 9.85 -12.09
N ARG A 102 11.01 9.01 -12.24
CA ARG A 102 11.41 8.45 -13.54
C ARG A 102 10.56 7.25 -13.96
N ILE A 103 10.16 6.40 -13.01
CA ILE A 103 9.51 5.12 -13.33
C ILE A 103 7.98 5.20 -13.30
N GLU A 104 7.41 6.07 -12.47
CA GLU A 104 5.96 6.22 -12.32
C GLU A 104 5.25 6.50 -13.65
N PRO A 105 5.71 7.43 -14.52
CA PRO A 105 5.03 7.71 -15.79
C PRO A 105 4.97 6.52 -16.77
N VAL A 106 5.85 5.53 -16.61
CA VAL A 106 5.88 4.34 -17.47
C VAL A 106 5.15 3.17 -16.84
N VAL A 107 5.20 3.05 -15.51
CA VAL A 107 4.54 1.96 -14.80
C VAL A 107 3.04 2.24 -14.64
N ASP A 108 2.64 3.46 -14.30
CA ASP A 108 1.24 3.78 -13.96
C ASP A 108 0.24 3.38 -15.06
N PRO A 109 0.48 3.64 -16.37
CA PRO A 109 -0.43 3.23 -17.43
C PRO A 109 -0.61 1.70 -17.56
N GLN A 110 0.33 0.91 -17.05
CA GLN A 110 0.29 -0.56 -17.07
C GLN A 110 -0.44 -1.14 -15.85
N LEU A 111 -0.73 -0.34 -14.82
CA LEU A 111 -1.42 -0.81 -13.62
C LEU A 111 -2.94 -0.89 -13.84
N PRO A 112 -3.62 -1.95 -13.37
CA PRO A 112 -5.07 -2.12 -13.48
C PRO A 112 -5.84 -0.90 -13.02
N ARG A 113 -6.94 -0.57 -13.70
CA ARG A 113 -7.76 0.61 -13.35
C ARG A 113 -8.44 0.43 -11.99
N GLU A 114 -8.64 -0.81 -11.59
CA GLU A 114 -9.25 -1.26 -10.35
C GLU A 114 -8.34 -0.98 -9.16
N GLN A 115 -7.02 -0.89 -9.36
CA GLN A 115 -6.06 -0.53 -8.31
C GLN A 115 -5.82 0.99 -8.31
N ALA A 116 -6.32 1.68 -7.28
CA ALA A 116 -6.22 3.13 -7.11
C ALA A 116 -5.22 3.58 -6.04
N GLY A 117 -4.74 2.67 -5.18
CA GLY A 117 -3.87 3.01 -4.06
C GLY A 117 -2.57 3.65 -4.51
N PHE A 118 -2.20 4.77 -3.88
CA PHE A 118 -0.94 5.47 -4.14
C PHE A 118 -0.69 5.86 -5.60
N ARG A 119 -1.75 6.11 -6.36
CA ARG A 119 -1.67 6.58 -7.75
C ARG A 119 -2.14 8.02 -7.87
N ARG A 120 -1.47 8.80 -8.73
CA ARG A 120 -1.80 10.21 -8.93
C ARG A 120 -3.21 10.36 -9.51
N GLY A 121 -3.98 11.29 -8.96
CA GLY A 121 -5.35 11.56 -9.42
C GLY A 121 -6.37 10.48 -9.04
N ARG A 122 -6.03 9.60 -8.09
CA ARG A 122 -6.93 8.57 -7.58
C ARG A 122 -6.92 8.57 -6.06
N SER A 123 -8.08 8.41 -5.47
CA SER A 123 -8.32 8.47 -4.03
C SER A 123 -9.11 7.27 -3.53
N THR A 124 -9.09 7.06 -2.22
CA THR A 124 -9.95 6.06 -1.58
C THR A 124 -11.43 6.43 -1.77
N VAL A 125 -11.75 7.73 -1.80
CA VAL A 125 -13.11 8.22 -2.04
C VAL A 125 -13.60 7.76 -3.40
N ASP A 126 -12.77 7.84 -4.44
CA ASP A 126 -13.16 7.38 -5.79
C ASP A 126 -13.55 5.90 -5.80
N GLN A 127 -12.79 5.03 -5.11
CA GLN A 127 -13.09 3.60 -5.02
C GLN A 127 -14.37 3.31 -4.24
N VAL A 128 -14.58 4.01 -3.12
CA VAL A 128 -15.79 3.87 -2.32
C VAL A 128 -17.02 4.35 -3.10
N THR A 129 -16.91 5.49 -3.79
CA THR A 129 -17.98 6.03 -4.63
C THR A 129 -18.33 5.07 -5.77
N LEU A 130 -17.32 4.52 -6.46
CA LEU A 130 -17.55 3.53 -7.52
C LEU A 130 -18.26 2.27 -7.00
N LEU A 131 -17.79 1.72 -5.87
CA LEU A 131 -18.43 0.56 -5.24
C LEU A 131 -19.88 0.88 -4.83
N THR A 132 -20.12 2.05 -4.26
CA THR A 132 -21.46 2.47 -3.80
C THR A 132 -22.41 2.66 -4.98
N GLN A 133 -21.95 3.31 -6.06
CA GLN A 133 -22.72 3.48 -7.28
C GLN A 133 -23.10 2.13 -7.89
N ASP A 134 -22.15 1.20 -8.00
CA ASP A 134 -22.45 -0.13 -8.55
C ASP A 134 -23.48 -0.90 -7.69
N ILE A 135 -23.44 -0.73 -6.37
CA ILE A 135 -24.44 -1.28 -5.45
C ILE A 135 -25.82 -0.66 -5.71
N GLU A 136 -25.90 0.66 -5.84
CA GLU A 136 -27.15 1.38 -6.13
C GLU A 136 -27.74 1.00 -7.50
N ASP A 137 -26.90 0.90 -8.53
CA ASP A 137 -27.31 0.46 -9.87
C ASP A 137 -27.88 -0.97 -9.83
N SER A 138 -27.28 -1.85 -9.01
CA SER A 138 -27.78 -3.21 -8.79
C SER A 138 -29.14 -3.23 -8.11
N PHE A 139 -29.42 -2.28 -7.21
CA PHE A 139 -30.73 -2.15 -6.59
C PHE A 139 -31.80 -1.76 -7.60
N GLN A 140 -31.49 -0.83 -8.52
CA GLN A 140 -32.39 -0.45 -9.62
C GLN A 140 -32.68 -1.65 -10.53
N ALA A 141 -31.68 -2.49 -10.78
CA ALA A 141 -31.82 -3.73 -11.54
C ALA A 141 -32.53 -4.88 -10.79
N LYS A 142 -32.95 -4.66 -9.53
CA LYS A 142 -33.54 -5.69 -8.64
C LYS A 142 -32.63 -6.92 -8.45
N GLU A 143 -31.32 -6.70 -8.49
CA GLU A 143 -30.31 -7.74 -8.28
C GLU A 143 -29.89 -7.80 -6.81
N LYS A 144 -29.35 -8.96 -6.44
CA LYS A 144 -28.74 -9.21 -5.13
C LYS A 144 -27.24 -9.01 -5.26
N VAL A 145 -26.65 -8.31 -4.30
CA VAL A 145 -25.24 -7.97 -4.31
C VAL A 145 -24.53 -8.60 -3.12
N GLY A 146 -23.42 -9.27 -3.39
CA GLY A 146 -22.48 -9.69 -2.37
C GLY A 146 -21.13 -9.00 -2.56
N VAL A 147 -20.56 -8.50 -1.47
CA VAL A 147 -19.23 -7.89 -1.44
C VAL A 147 -18.36 -8.68 -0.48
N VAL A 148 -17.11 -8.93 -0.86
CA VAL A 148 -16.09 -9.48 0.02
C VAL A 148 -14.94 -8.50 0.12
N LEU A 149 -14.65 -8.06 1.34
CA LEU A 149 -13.52 -7.20 1.71
C LEU A 149 -12.38 -8.11 2.15
N LEU A 150 -11.29 -8.14 1.38
CA LEU A 150 -10.10 -8.94 1.62
C LEU A 150 -9.03 -8.09 2.33
N ASP A 151 -8.52 -8.59 3.47
CA ASP A 151 -7.37 -8.01 4.18
C ASP A 151 -6.15 -8.92 4.01
N LEU A 152 -5.00 -8.36 3.63
CA LEU A 152 -3.75 -9.09 3.51
C LEU A 152 -2.91 -8.98 4.79
N THR A 153 -2.39 -10.12 5.25
CA THR A 153 -1.54 -10.16 6.45
C THR A 153 -0.15 -9.60 6.13
N ALA A 154 0.17 -8.45 6.72
CA ALA A 154 1.50 -7.82 6.63
C ALA A 154 2.01 -7.73 5.18
N ALA A 155 1.17 -7.21 4.28
CA ALA A 155 1.37 -7.29 2.84
C ALA A 155 2.73 -6.73 2.38
N TYR A 156 3.12 -5.55 2.90
CA TYR A 156 4.40 -4.92 2.59
C TYR A 156 5.60 -5.73 3.10
N ASP A 157 5.50 -6.33 4.30
CA ASP A 157 6.59 -7.07 4.93
C ASP A 157 6.80 -8.46 4.29
N THR A 158 5.80 -8.96 3.56
CA THR A 158 5.79 -10.31 2.96
C THR A 158 6.16 -10.34 1.48
N VAL A 159 6.31 -9.19 0.82
CA VAL A 159 6.67 -9.10 -0.61
C VAL A 159 7.91 -9.93 -0.93
N TRP A 160 7.74 -10.97 -1.75
CA TRP A 160 8.82 -11.87 -2.11
C TRP A 160 9.71 -11.25 -3.19
N HIS A 161 10.98 -10.98 -2.87
CA HIS A 161 11.87 -10.22 -3.76
C HIS A 161 12.10 -10.87 -5.11
N ARG A 162 12.19 -12.20 -5.21
CA ARG A 162 12.34 -12.88 -6.51
C ARG A 162 11.08 -12.75 -7.36
N GLY A 163 9.89 -12.83 -6.75
CA GLY A 163 8.62 -12.60 -7.45
C GLY A 163 8.50 -11.16 -7.93
N LEU A 164 8.90 -10.19 -7.08
CA LEU A 164 8.95 -8.78 -7.44
C LEU A 164 9.92 -8.53 -8.60
N HIS A 165 11.11 -9.14 -8.58
CA HIS A 165 12.07 -9.04 -9.68
C HIS A 165 11.44 -9.45 -11.02
N LEU A 166 10.75 -10.60 -11.07
CA LEU A 166 10.08 -11.09 -12.28
C LEU A 166 9.02 -10.11 -12.79
N LYS A 167 8.28 -9.45 -11.89
CA LYS A 167 7.27 -8.46 -12.25
C LYS A 167 7.91 -7.16 -12.75
N LEU A 168 8.98 -6.70 -12.10
CA LEU A 168 9.77 -5.54 -12.55
C LEU A 168 10.37 -5.75 -13.95
N LEU A 169 10.81 -6.98 -14.28
CA LEU A 169 11.31 -7.32 -15.62
C LEU A 169 10.26 -7.14 -16.73
N ARG A 170 8.97 -7.20 -16.38
CA ARG A 170 7.84 -7.05 -17.31
C ARG A 170 7.34 -5.61 -17.38
N THR A 171 7.38 -4.88 -16.28
CA THR A 171 6.80 -3.53 -16.19
C THR A 171 7.81 -2.40 -16.42
N ILE A 172 9.09 -2.62 -16.13
CA ILE A 172 10.16 -1.63 -16.32
C ILE A 172 11.08 -2.08 -17.48
N PRO A 173 11.04 -1.38 -18.64
CA PRO A 173 11.84 -1.77 -19.81
C PRO A 173 13.35 -1.56 -19.58
N ASP A 174 13.71 -0.54 -18.79
CA ASP A 174 15.11 -0.22 -18.48
C ASP A 174 15.70 -1.23 -17.47
N ARG A 175 16.56 -2.12 -17.97
CA ARG A 175 17.24 -3.15 -17.18
C ARG A 175 18.17 -2.59 -16.12
N HIS A 176 18.80 -1.44 -16.37
CA HIS A 176 19.70 -0.79 -15.42
C HIS A 176 18.90 -0.21 -14.25
N MET A 177 17.78 0.47 -14.55
CA MET A 177 16.83 0.96 -13.55
C MET A 177 16.30 -0.17 -12.66
N MET A 178 15.86 -1.26 -13.28
CA MET A 178 15.38 -2.45 -12.55
C MET A 178 16.47 -3.04 -11.65
N LYS A 179 17.71 -3.18 -12.16
CA LYS A 179 18.85 -3.67 -11.37
C LYS A 179 19.13 -2.76 -10.17
N PHE A 180 19.01 -1.45 -10.36
CA PHE A 180 19.21 -0.49 -9.29
C PHE A 180 18.12 -0.58 -8.22
N ILE A 181 16.85 -0.70 -8.61
CA ILE A 181 15.74 -0.93 -7.66
C ILE A 181 15.99 -2.20 -6.84
N MET A 182 16.40 -3.30 -7.49
CA MET A 182 16.74 -4.53 -6.78
C MET A 182 17.93 -4.36 -5.83
N GLU A 183 18.91 -3.53 -6.19
CA GLU A 183 20.02 -3.16 -5.30
C GLU A 183 19.56 -2.33 -4.09
N MET A 184 18.57 -1.43 -4.26
CA MET A 184 17.97 -0.65 -3.17
C MET A 184 17.21 -1.53 -2.15
N LEU A 185 16.74 -2.70 -2.58
CA LEU A 185 16.09 -3.71 -1.73
C LEU A 185 17.07 -4.75 -1.17
N SER A 186 18.30 -4.81 -1.68
CA SER A 186 19.26 -5.88 -1.37
C SER A 186 19.97 -5.67 -0.02
N ASN A 187 20.28 -6.79 0.65
CA ASN A 187 21.13 -6.82 1.84
C ASN A 187 20.73 -5.85 2.96
N ARG A 188 19.42 -5.62 3.11
CA ARG A 188 18.90 -4.70 4.12
C ARG A 188 18.95 -5.32 5.50
N SER A 189 19.17 -4.48 6.49
CA SER A 189 19.16 -4.85 7.89
C SER A 189 18.47 -3.78 8.72
N PHE A 190 17.90 -4.19 9.84
CA PHE A 190 17.23 -3.26 10.73
C PHE A 190 17.52 -3.54 12.20
N ILE A 191 17.37 -2.50 13.00
CA ILE A 191 17.27 -2.56 14.46
C ILE A 191 15.89 -2.06 14.86
N LEU A 192 15.24 -2.73 15.80
CA LEU A 192 14.02 -2.22 16.42
C LEU A 192 14.43 -1.24 17.52
N ARG A 193 13.82 -0.05 17.52
CA ARG A 193 13.92 0.94 18.59
C ARG A 193 12.56 1.08 19.25
N THR A 194 12.53 0.87 20.55
CA THR A 194 11.35 1.11 21.38
C THR A 194 11.30 2.58 21.80
N SER A 195 10.14 3.02 22.30
CA SER A 195 9.92 4.41 22.71
C SER A 195 10.77 4.84 23.91
N ASP A 196 11.15 3.89 24.78
CA ASP A 196 12.05 4.08 25.93
C ASP A 196 13.54 4.01 25.54
N GLY A 197 13.86 3.90 24.24
CA GLY A 197 15.22 3.99 23.73
C GLY A 197 15.99 2.67 23.63
N GLN A 198 15.39 1.54 24.03
CA GLN A 198 16.00 0.22 23.89
C GLN A 198 16.18 -0.18 22.43
N ARG A 199 17.15 -1.06 22.18
CA ARG A 199 17.54 -1.50 20.84
C ARG A 199 17.61 -3.01 20.75
N SER A 200 17.01 -3.58 19.71
CA SER A 200 17.21 -5.00 19.39
C SER A 200 18.57 -5.24 18.72
N ARG A 201 18.97 -6.52 18.66
CA ARG A 201 20.09 -6.97 17.83
C ARG A 201 19.79 -6.71 16.35
N LEU A 202 20.84 -6.46 15.56
CA LEU A 202 20.72 -6.30 14.12
C LEU A 202 20.08 -7.54 13.48
N ARG A 203 19.00 -7.33 12.72
CA ARG A 203 18.32 -8.38 11.95
C ARG A 203 18.46 -8.11 10.46
N ARG A 204 18.59 -9.17 9.65
CA ARG A 204 18.60 -9.07 8.19
C ARG A 204 17.20 -9.22 7.65
N LEU A 205 16.82 -8.33 6.73
CA LEU A 205 15.56 -8.37 6.01
C LEU A 205 15.78 -9.10 4.68
N ARG A 206 15.09 -10.23 4.48
CA ARG A 206 15.23 -11.06 3.27
C ARG A 206 14.13 -10.80 2.23
N ASN A 207 12.97 -10.35 2.68
CA ASN A 207 11.78 -10.07 1.88
C ASN A 207 11.10 -8.84 2.45
N GLY A 208 10.11 -8.34 1.72
CA GLY A 208 9.33 -7.18 2.08
C GLY A 208 9.90 -5.88 1.50
N VAL A 209 9.05 -4.88 1.43
CA VAL A 209 9.39 -3.51 1.04
C VAL A 209 9.21 -2.61 2.28
N PRO A 210 10.14 -1.70 2.58
CA PRO A 210 10.11 -0.97 3.86
C PRO A 210 8.86 -0.08 4.03
N GLN A 211 8.09 -0.30 5.10
CA GLN A 211 6.99 0.62 5.46
C GLN A 211 7.55 2.00 5.83
N GLY A 212 7.30 3.01 4.99
CA GLY A 212 7.89 4.36 5.12
C GLY A 212 8.96 4.70 4.06
N SER A 213 9.28 3.77 3.16
CA SER A 213 9.98 4.05 1.91
C SER A 213 9.09 4.77 0.91
N VAL A 214 9.70 5.64 0.10
CA VAL A 214 9.01 6.38 -0.95
C VAL A 214 8.63 5.47 -2.12
N LEU A 215 9.46 4.48 -2.45
CA LEU A 215 9.22 3.55 -3.57
C LEU A 215 8.27 2.41 -3.21
N SER A 216 8.18 2.03 -1.93
CA SER A 216 7.47 0.83 -1.50
C SER A 216 6.01 0.74 -1.97
N PRO A 217 5.21 1.83 -1.97
CA PRO A 217 3.86 1.76 -2.51
C PRO A 217 3.77 1.38 -3.98
N LEU A 218 4.58 2.01 -4.84
CA LEU A 218 4.61 1.67 -6.27
C LEU A 218 5.11 0.23 -6.49
N LEU A 219 6.14 -0.19 -5.74
CA LEU A 219 6.65 -1.56 -5.81
C LEU A 219 5.61 -2.60 -5.40
N PHE A 220 4.79 -2.28 -4.39
CA PHE A 220 3.66 -3.14 -4.00
C PHE A 220 2.61 -3.19 -5.11
N ASN A 221 2.23 -2.06 -5.70
CA ASN A 221 1.30 -2.05 -6.85
C ASN A 221 1.83 -2.88 -8.02
N ILE A 222 3.11 -2.77 -8.37
CA ILE A 222 3.75 -3.64 -9.37
C ILE A 222 3.69 -5.10 -8.93
N TYR A 223 3.84 -5.38 -7.64
CA TYR A 223 3.80 -6.75 -7.12
C TYR A 223 2.45 -7.44 -7.33
N ILE A 224 1.36 -6.67 -7.31
CA ILE A 224 0.00 -7.19 -7.44
C ILE A 224 -0.70 -6.77 -8.75
N HIS A 225 0.01 -6.16 -9.71
CA HIS A 225 -0.62 -5.60 -10.92
C HIS A 225 -1.26 -6.65 -11.85
N ASP A 226 -0.85 -7.90 -11.75
CA ASP A 226 -1.34 -9.03 -12.53
C ASP A 226 -2.33 -9.88 -11.72
N LEU A 227 -3.11 -9.25 -10.83
CA LEU A 227 -4.25 -9.90 -10.20
C LEU A 227 -5.14 -10.51 -11.29
N PRO A 228 -5.58 -11.76 -11.13
CA PRO A 228 -6.38 -12.42 -12.15
C PRO A 228 -7.75 -11.75 -12.26
N GLU A 229 -8.27 -11.68 -13.48
CA GLU A 229 -9.66 -11.29 -13.70
C GLU A 229 -10.60 -12.33 -13.08
N THR A 230 -11.70 -11.82 -12.52
CA THR A 230 -12.72 -12.59 -11.82
C THR A 230 -14.10 -12.24 -12.37
N THR A 231 -15.12 -13.05 -12.08
CA THR A 231 -16.49 -12.67 -12.46
C THR A 231 -17.00 -11.47 -11.66
N SER A 232 -16.46 -11.31 -10.45
CA SER A 232 -16.65 -10.15 -9.59
C SER A 232 -15.81 -8.97 -10.06
N ARG A 233 -16.39 -7.77 -9.97
CA ARG A 233 -15.64 -6.52 -10.15
C ARG A 233 -14.72 -6.29 -8.96
N GLN A 234 -13.51 -5.82 -9.21
CA GLN A 234 -12.48 -5.59 -8.19
C GLN A 234 -12.34 -4.09 -7.88
N TYR A 235 -12.11 -3.78 -6.61
CA TYR A 235 -11.86 -2.42 -6.12
C TYR A 235 -10.66 -2.48 -5.18
N GLY A 236 -9.51 -2.00 -5.65
CA GLY A 236 -8.24 -2.08 -4.95
C GLY A 236 -7.78 -0.71 -4.47
N TYR A 237 -7.34 -0.65 -3.23
CA TYR A 237 -6.59 0.48 -2.70
C TYR A 237 -5.40 -0.02 -1.87
N ALA A 238 -4.22 -0.04 -2.50
CA ALA A 238 -3.01 -0.60 -1.92
C ALA A 238 -3.20 -2.10 -1.60
N ASP A 239 -3.04 -2.49 -0.34
CA ASP A 239 -3.25 -3.85 0.14
C ASP A 239 -4.71 -4.18 0.48
N ASP A 240 -5.58 -3.18 0.54
CA ASP A 240 -7.04 -3.39 0.68
C ASP A 240 -7.63 -3.75 -0.68
N LEU A 241 -8.41 -4.84 -0.74
CA LEU A 241 -9.09 -5.30 -1.94
C LEU A 241 -10.54 -5.64 -1.61
N ALA A 242 -11.48 -5.18 -2.42
CA ALA A 242 -12.85 -5.62 -2.40
C ALA A 242 -13.21 -6.30 -3.72
N ILE A 243 -14.05 -7.33 -3.65
CA ILE A 243 -14.71 -7.90 -4.83
C ILE A 243 -16.22 -7.80 -4.66
N MET A 244 -16.92 -7.42 -5.72
CA MET A 244 -18.38 -7.30 -5.75
C MET A 244 -18.96 -8.17 -6.86
N LEU A 245 -19.98 -8.94 -6.51
CA LEU A 245 -20.76 -9.74 -7.44
C LEU A 245 -22.25 -9.43 -7.31
N ARG A 246 -22.90 -9.17 -8.45
CA ARG A 246 -24.36 -9.01 -8.54
C ARG A 246 -24.98 -10.12 -9.38
N ARG A 247 -26.08 -10.70 -8.88
CA ARG A 247 -26.87 -11.75 -9.56
C ARG A 247 -28.34 -11.66 -9.15
N THR A 248 -29.22 -12.38 -9.84
CA THR A 248 -30.65 -12.44 -9.50
C THR A 248 -30.96 -13.28 -8.26
N THR A 249 -30.09 -14.23 -7.88
CA THR A 249 -30.28 -15.13 -6.73
C THR A 249 -29.07 -15.14 -5.79
N TRP A 250 -29.32 -15.32 -4.48
CA TRP A 250 -28.25 -15.40 -3.47
C TRP A 250 -27.32 -16.60 -3.70
N SER A 251 -27.88 -17.74 -4.13
CA SER A 251 -27.08 -18.92 -4.46
C SER A 251 -26.07 -18.64 -5.57
N ALA A 252 -26.46 -17.88 -6.60
CA ALA A 252 -25.56 -17.51 -7.68
C ALA A 252 -24.48 -16.50 -7.22
N VAL A 253 -24.83 -15.57 -6.32
CA VAL A 253 -23.86 -14.67 -5.69
C VAL A 253 -22.83 -15.48 -4.88
N GLU A 254 -23.30 -16.36 -3.98
CA GLU A 254 -22.44 -17.16 -3.12
C GLU A 254 -21.54 -18.10 -3.93
N GLN A 255 -22.07 -18.77 -4.96
CA GLN A 255 -21.27 -19.65 -5.82
C GLN A 255 -20.18 -18.87 -6.58
N GLY A 256 -20.53 -17.74 -7.20
CA GLY A 256 -19.55 -16.94 -7.95
C GLY A 256 -18.48 -16.32 -7.05
N LEU A 257 -18.85 -15.80 -5.88
CA LEU A 257 -17.89 -15.28 -4.91
C LEU A 257 -16.93 -16.38 -4.41
N ASN A 258 -17.42 -17.58 -4.11
CA ASN A 258 -16.55 -18.69 -3.70
C ASN A 258 -15.56 -19.08 -4.81
N GLN A 259 -16.02 -19.11 -6.08
CA GLN A 259 -15.16 -19.38 -7.22
C GLN A 259 -14.06 -18.32 -7.36
N ASP A 260 -14.45 -17.04 -7.33
CA ASP A 260 -13.51 -15.92 -7.48
C ASP A 260 -12.51 -15.87 -6.30
N MET A 261 -12.97 -16.13 -5.07
CA MET A 261 -12.09 -16.22 -3.92
C MET A 261 -11.08 -17.37 -4.04
N GLY A 262 -11.45 -18.50 -4.64
CA GLY A 262 -10.52 -19.60 -4.95
C GLY A 262 -9.42 -19.19 -5.93
N ILE A 263 -9.79 -18.47 -6.99
CA ILE A 263 -8.86 -17.92 -7.99
C ILE A 263 -7.88 -16.94 -7.32
N LEU A 264 -8.41 -15.98 -6.56
CA LEU A 264 -7.60 -14.97 -5.86
C LEU A 264 -6.70 -15.61 -4.81
N ALA A 265 -7.20 -16.57 -4.02
CA ALA A 265 -6.40 -17.28 -3.02
C ALA A 265 -5.23 -18.05 -3.65
N ALA A 266 -5.44 -18.71 -4.80
CA ALA A 266 -4.38 -19.38 -5.54
C ALA A 266 -3.31 -18.39 -6.03
N TYR A 267 -3.73 -17.25 -6.56
CA TYR A 267 -2.83 -16.18 -6.98
C TYR A 267 -2.02 -15.61 -5.81
N LEU A 268 -2.67 -15.28 -4.69
CA LEU A 268 -2.02 -14.73 -3.51
C LEU A 268 -0.99 -15.72 -2.94
N ARG A 269 -1.31 -17.02 -2.87
CA ARG A 269 -0.37 -18.08 -2.48
C ARG A 269 0.84 -18.14 -3.40
N LYS A 270 0.65 -18.05 -4.72
CA LYS A 270 1.75 -17.99 -5.70
C LYS A 270 2.64 -16.76 -5.47
N CYS A 271 2.04 -15.63 -5.11
CA CYS A 271 2.74 -14.41 -4.72
C CYS A 271 3.18 -14.41 -3.24
N ARG A 272 3.08 -15.53 -2.51
CA ARG A 272 3.45 -15.64 -1.08
C ARG A 272 2.78 -14.59 -0.17
N LEU A 273 1.61 -14.10 -0.58
CA LEU A 273 0.73 -13.25 0.22
C LEU A 273 -0.30 -14.14 0.93
N GLN A 274 -0.77 -13.69 2.09
CA GLN A 274 -1.72 -14.44 2.92
C GLN A 274 -2.93 -13.57 3.26
N LEU A 275 -4.13 -14.14 3.13
CA LEU A 275 -5.35 -13.50 3.58
C LEU A 275 -5.47 -13.57 5.10
N SER A 276 -5.86 -12.46 5.72
CA SER A 276 -6.18 -12.37 7.13
C SER A 276 -7.60 -12.88 7.36
N THR A 277 -7.73 -14.18 7.66
CA THR A 277 -9.05 -14.83 7.73
C THR A 277 -10.02 -14.19 8.72
N GLY A 278 -9.51 -13.61 9.81
CA GLY A 278 -10.33 -12.95 10.84
C GLY A 278 -10.67 -11.49 10.55
N LYS A 279 -10.17 -10.92 9.45
CA LYS A 279 -10.48 -9.55 9.03
C LYS A 279 -11.08 -9.47 7.63
N THR A 280 -10.94 -10.53 6.84
CA THR A 280 -11.71 -10.69 5.61
C THR A 280 -13.18 -10.85 5.97
N VAL A 281 -14.02 -10.00 5.39
CA VAL A 281 -15.43 -9.86 5.74
C VAL A 281 -16.29 -9.93 4.48
N SER A 282 -17.45 -10.57 4.57
CA SER A 282 -18.44 -10.56 3.49
C SER A 282 -19.72 -9.84 3.91
N ALA A 283 -20.34 -9.10 3.00
CA ALA A 283 -21.58 -8.36 3.25
C ALA A 283 -22.59 -8.53 2.10
N ALA A 284 -23.86 -8.70 2.45
CA ALA A 284 -24.99 -8.72 1.52
C ALA A 284 -25.59 -7.31 1.43
N TYR A 285 -25.87 -6.86 0.21
CA TYR A 285 -26.52 -5.58 -0.06
C TYR A 285 -27.82 -5.82 -0.83
N HIS A 286 -28.93 -5.30 -0.32
CA HIS A 286 -30.25 -5.39 -0.93
C HIS A 286 -31.22 -4.34 -0.34
N LEU A 287 -32.23 -3.90 -1.10
CA LEU A 287 -33.24 -2.94 -0.62
C LEU A 287 -34.16 -3.53 0.47
N CYS A 288 -34.38 -4.84 0.45
CA CYS A 288 -35.10 -5.51 1.53
C CYS A 288 -34.18 -5.71 2.74
N ASN A 289 -34.50 -5.05 3.86
CA ASN A 289 -33.75 -5.12 5.12
C ASN A 289 -33.47 -6.56 5.62
N ARG A 290 -34.40 -7.49 5.39
CA ARG A 290 -34.21 -8.90 5.76
C ARG A 290 -33.10 -9.55 4.94
N GLU A 291 -33.03 -9.22 3.65
CA GLU A 291 -32.01 -9.78 2.75
C GLU A 291 -30.65 -9.11 2.92
N ALA A 292 -30.60 -7.81 3.24
CA ALA A 292 -29.35 -7.11 3.56
C ALA A 292 -28.66 -7.63 4.83
N LYS A 293 -29.42 -8.23 5.76
CA LYS A 293 -28.88 -8.88 6.96
C LYS A 293 -28.43 -10.32 6.73
N ARG A 294 -28.47 -10.82 5.49
CA ARG A 294 -28.06 -12.19 5.16
C ARG A 294 -26.55 -12.34 5.38
N GLU A 295 -26.18 -13.39 6.10
CA GLU A 295 -24.80 -13.86 6.15
C GLU A 295 -24.50 -14.68 4.88
N LEU A 296 -23.58 -14.19 4.06
CA LEU A 296 -23.17 -14.88 2.84
C LEU A 296 -22.35 -16.12 3.18
N SER A 297 -22.65 -17.24 2.52
CA SER A 297 -21.84 -18.46 2.63
C SER A 297 -20.59 -18.40 1.75
N VAL A 298 -19.64 -17.53 2.09
CA VAL A 298 -18.34 -17.42 1.40
C VAL A 298 -17.22 -18.00 2.25
N SER A 299 -16.40 -18.85 1.65
CA SER A 299 -15.28 -19.52 2.33
C SER A 299 -14.03 -19.58 1.47
N VAL A 300 -12.87 -19.51 2.12
CA VAL A 300 -11.57 -19.80 1.52
C VAL A 300 -10.83 -20.77 2.42
N ASP A 301 -10.26 -21.82 1.82
CA ASP A 301 -9.51 -22.87 2.54
C ASP A 301 -10.31 -23.46 3.73
N ASN A 302 -11.60 -23.75 3.51
CA ASN A 302 -12.56 -24.27 4.50
C ASN A 302 -12.82 -23.36 5.71
N LYS A 303 -12.43 -22.09 5.67
CA LYS A 303 -12.77 -21.09 6.68
C LYS A 303 -13.84 -20.16 6.14
N ARG A 304 -14.96 -20.05 6.85
CA ARG A 304 -16.07 -19.15 6.52
C ARG A 304 -15.70 -17.72 6.91
N HIS A 305 -15.93 -16.77 6.01
CA HIS A 305 -15.76 -15.34 6.29
C HIS A 305 -17.12 -14.76 6.68
N GLY A 306 -17.24 -14.27 7.91
CA GLY A 306 -18.49 -13.74 8.47
C GLY A 306 -18.71 -12.25 8.18
N ALA A 307 -19.92 -11.78 8.48
CA ALA A 307 -20.30 -10.38 8.40
C ALA A 307 -19.46 -9.48 9.32
N PRO A 308 -19.29 -8.18 9.02
CA PRO A 308 -18.68 -7.27 9.98
C PRO A 308 -19.59 -7.17 11.19
N THR A 309 -19.05 -7.23 12.40
CA THR A 309 -19.75 -6.70 13.57
C THR A 309 -20.11 -5.25 13.26
N SER A 310 -21.40 -4.97 13.16
CA SER A 310 -22.00 -3.75 12.63
C SER A 310 -21.21 -2.47 12.95
N PRO A 311 -20.85 -1.64 11.96
CA PRO A 311 -20.65 -0.22 12.26
C PRO A 311 -22.01 0.34 12.67
N GLN A 312 -22.09 0.97 13.84
CA GLN A 312 -23.23 1.83 14.16
C GLN A 312 -23.27 2.90 13.08
N VAL A 313 -24.29 2.82 12.21
CA VAL A 313 -24.65 3.93 11.32
C VAL A 313 -24.89 5.14 12.24
N PRO A 314 -24.18 6.27 12.09
CA PRO A 314 -24.54 7.47 12.81
C PRO A 314 -25.96 7.82 12.36
N ARG A 315 -26.91 7.79 13.30
CA ARG A 315 -28.24 8.33 13.05
C ARG A 315 -28.05 9.79 12.65
N CYS A 316 -28.44 10.15 11.43
CA CYS A 316 -28.74 11.54 11.10
C CYS A 316 -29.86 11.99 12.03
N SER A 317 -29.51 12.68 13.11
CA SER A 317 -30.45 13.55 13.83
C SER A 317 -30.54 14.85 13.05
N ALA A 318 -31.63 15.00 12.30
CA ALA A 318 -32.12 16.31 11.91
C ALA A 318 -32.50 17.07 13.19
N GLY A 319 -32.03 18.32 13.34
CA GLY A 319 -32.49 19.19 14.41
C GLY A 319 -31.54 20.32 14.80
N GLN A 320 -31.83 21.50 14.23
CA GLN A 320 -31.73 22.83 14.84
C GLN A 320 -30.37 23.56 14.84
N ASP A 321 -30.29 24.52 13.91
CA ASP A 321 -29.93 25.92 14.12
C ASP A 321 -29.13 26.27 15.38
N THR A 322 -27.87 26.67 15.22
CA THR A 322 -27.38 27.88 15.89
C THR A 322 -26.25 28.54 15.10
N VAL A 323 -26.54 29.75 14.66
CA VAL A 323 -25.63 30.80 14.19
C VAL A 323 -24.59 31.13 15.27
N LEU A 324 -23.34 31.46 14.87
CA LEU A 324 -22.43 32.46 15.47
C LEU A 324 -21.04 32.31 14.80
N GLN A 325 -20.71 33.14 13.80
CA GLN A 325 -19.92 34.39 13.90
C GLN A 325 -18.44 34.20 14.30
N THR A 326 -17.58 34.44 13.29
CA THR A 326 -16.33 35.24 13.28
C THR A 326 -15.45 35.31 14.53
N ALA A 327 -14.20 34.84 14.35
CA ALA A 327 -12.87 35.45 14.63
C ALA A 327 -12.66 36.31 15.91
N PRO A 328 -11.47 36.31 16.53
CA PRO A 328 -10.19 36.63 15.87
C PRO A 328 -9.23 35.47 15.67
#